data_AF-A0A8T6LYN6-F1
#
_entry.id   AF-A0A8T6LYN6-F1
#
_cell.length_a   1.000
_cell.length_b   1.000
_cell.length_c   1.000
_cell.angle_alpha   90.00
_cell.angle_beta   90.00
_cell.angle_gamma   90.00
#
_symmetry.space_group_name_H-M   'P 1'
#
loop_
_entity.id
_entity.type
_entity.pdbx_description
1 polymer ?
#
loop_
_entity_poly.entity_id
_entity_poly.type
_entity_poly.pdbx_seq_one_letter_code
_entity_poly.pdbx_strand_id
1 'polypeptide(L)'
;MSRKDGLTFWKLVKISRPLFWIYFPLIFYLGVLFSGGGLDLYQILIMASMTFPLELAGLGLNDIYDYKSDLANPRKGGIQGYKLSKPEIKKLKIISYLAAIPTYLIVLLTGKIQFILTMFLFGLISYLYIVPPFRLKGKPILDLVSGGLVLI
;
A
#
# COMPACT_ATOMS: atom_id res chain seq x y z
N MET A 1 -7.81 -7.51 33.04
CA MET A 1 -8.44 -6.25 32.58
C MET A 1 -7.47 -5.55 31.63
N SER A 2 -7.52 -5.80 30.31
CA SER A 2 -6.77 -5.04 29.30
C SER A 2 -7.61 -4.94 28.04
N ARG A 3 -8.24 -3.80 27.85
CA ARG A 3 -9.11 -3.46 26.72
C ARG A 3 -8.24 -2.90 25.58
N LYS A 4 -7.31 -3.68 25.03
CA LYS A 4 -6.36 -3.24 23.98
C LYS A 4 -6.36 -4.09 22.69
N ASP A 5 -7.34 -4.98 22.51
CA ASP A 5 -7.35 -5.95 21.39
C ASP A 5 -8.13 -5.45 20.17
N GLY A 6 -7.87 -4.22 19.76
CA GLY A 6 -8.58 -3.55 18.66
C GLY A 6 -7.65 -2.95 17.61
N LEU A 7 -8.05 -3.09 16.35
CA LEU A 7 -7.41 -2.40 15.23
C LEU A 7 -7.84 -0.92 15.26
N THR A 8 -7.15 -0.09 16.05
CA THR A 8 -7.45 1.34 16.16
C THR A 8 -6.96 2.12 14.93
N PHE A 9 -7.51 3.32 14.70
CA PHE A 9 -7.06 4.20 13.62
C PHE A 9 -5.55 4.48 13.67
N TRP A 10 -5.01 4.79 14.85
CA TRP A 10 -3.56 5.00 15.03
C TRP A 10 -2.72 3.77 14.68
N LYS A 11 -3.26 2.57 14.93
CA LYS A 11 -2.61 1.32 14.55
C LYS A 11 -2.60 1.15 13.03
N LEU A 12 -3.69 1.51 12.34
CA LEU A 12 -3.74 1.53 10.88
C LEU A 12 -2.72 2.52 10.29
N VAL A 13 -2.63 3.73 10.85
CA VAL A 13 -1.61 4.72 10.45
C VAL A 13 -0.21 4.13 10.59
N LYS A 14 0.11 3.48 11.72
CA LYS A 14 1.41 2.81 11.90
C LYS A 14 1.66 1.67 10.91
N ILE A 15 0.64 0.87 10.59
CA ILE A 15 0.74 -0.21 9.59
C ILE A 15 1.03 0.36 8.20
N SER A 16 0.47 1.51 7.85
CA SER A 16 0.76 2.22 6.60
C SER A 16 2.14 2.91 6.58
N ARG A 17 2.94 2.73 7.63
CA ARG A 17 4.33 3.20 7.77
C ARG A 17 4.54 4.66 7.28
N PRO A 18 4.16 5.68 8.09
CA PRO A 18 4.15 7.08 7.66
C PRO A 18 5.47 7.64 7.14
N LEU A 19 6.60 7.01 7.51
CA LEU A 19 7.92 7.37 6.98
C LEU A 19 8.02 7.17 5.46
N PHE A 20 7.27 6.22 4.89
CA PHE A 20 7.25 5.94 3.45
C PHE A 20 6.17 6.71 2.69
N TRP A 21 5.31 7.48 3.38
CA TRP A 21 4.23 8.23 2.72
C TRP A 21 4.73 9.24 1.68
N ILE A 22 5.98 9.71 1.77
CA ILE A 22 6.52 10.63 0.79
C ILE A 22 6.82 9.97 -0.55
N TYR A 23 6.98 8.65 -0.57
CA TYR A 23 7.63 7.94 -1.66
C TYR A 23 6.79 7.96 -2.96
N PHE A 24 5.59 7.37 -2.95
CA PHE A 24 4.71 7.37 -4.13
C PHE A 24 4.29 8.77 -4.59
N PRO A 25 3.87 9.70 -3.70
CA PRO A 25 3.52 11.05 -4.13
C PRO A 25 4.67 11.81 -4.78
N LEU A 26 5.91 11.63 -4.29
CA LEU A 26 7.08 12.27 -4.88
C LEU A 26 7.28 11.82 -6.32
N ILE A 27 7.20 10.51 -6.58
CA ILE A 27 7.41 9.95 -7.92
C ILE A 27 6.29 10.34 -8.86
N PHE A 28 5.05 10.31 -8.37
CA PHE A 28 3.91 10.80 -9.12
C PHE A 28 4.07 12.29 -9.48
N TYR A 29 4.50 13.12 -8.52
CA TYR A 29 4.74 14.55 -8.73
C TYR A 29 5.82 14.79 -9.78
N LEU A 30 6.95 14.08 -9.68
CA LEU A 30 8.02 14.15 -10.69
C LEU A 30 7.50 13.76 -12.06
N GLY A 31 6.66 12.72 -12.16
CA GLY A 31 6.00 12.34 -13.41
C GLY A 31 5.13 13.45 -14.01
N VAL A 32 4.34 14.14 -13.17
CA VAL A 32 3.54 15.29 -13.60
C VAL A 32 4.45 16.42 -14.12
N LEU A 33 5.50 16.76 -13.37
CA LEU A 33 6.45 17.81 -13.77
C LEU A 33 7.15 17.48 -15.10
N PHE A 34 7.67 16.27 -15.26
CA PHE A 34 8.37 15.85 -16.48
C PHE A 34 7.44 15.69 -17.69
N SER A 35 6.13 15.53 -17.47
CA SER A 35 5.15 15.55 -18.56
C SER A 35 4.86 16.96 -19.11
N GLY A 36 5.45 18.01 -18.52
CA GLY A 36 5.12 19.41 -18.83
C GLY A 36 3.77 19.84 -18.26
N GLY A 37 3.18 19.04 -17.36
CA GLY A 37 1.89 19.28 -16.73
C GLY A 37 1.99 20.10 -15.44
N GLY A 38 0.84 20.58 -14.98
CA GLY A 38 0.66 21.16 -13.65
C GLY A 38 -0.14 20.25 -12.73
N LEU A 39 -0.15 20.56 -11.44
CA LEU A 39 -1.02 19.90 -10.47
C LEU A 39 -2.43 20.50 -10.52
N ASP A 40 -3.39 19.73 -11.04
CA ASP A 40 -4.81 19.96 -10.87
C ASP A 40 -5.33 19.30 -9.58
N LEU A 41 -6.60 19.56 -9.28
CA LEU A 41 -7.27 19.02 -8.10
C LEU A 41 -7.21 17.48 -8.06
N TYR A 42 -7.41 16.79 -9.18
CA TYR A 42 -7.41 15.33 -9.20
C TYR A 42 -6.01 14.77 -8.94
N GLN A 43 -4.96 15.38 -9.48
CA GLN A 43 -3.59 14.95 -9.22
C GLN A 43 -3.19 15.17 -7.77
N ILE A 44 -3.60 16.28 -7.15
CA ILE A 44 -3.42 16.51 -5.72
C ILE A 44 -4.16 15.46 -4.89
N LEU A 45 -5.41 15.14 -5.24
CA LEU A 45 -6.19 14.12 -4.54
C LEU A 45 -5.60 12.71 -4.69
N ILE A 46 -5.12 12.36 -5.89
CA ILE A 46 -4.43 11.09 -6.15
C ILE A 46 -3.17 11.02 -5.27
N MET A 47 -2.31 12.05 -5.31
CA MET A 47 -1.10 12.13 -4.49
C MET A 47 -1.40 12.01 -3.00
N ALA A 48 -2.41 12.72 -2.50
CA ALA A 48 -2.81 12.62 -1.10
C ALA A 48 -3.25 11.19 -0.77
N SER A 49 -4.07 10.58 -1.62
CA SER A 49 -4.58 9.22 -1.42
C SER A 49 -3.49 8.13 -1.49
N MET A 50 -2.40 8.38 -2.22
CA MET A 50 -1.24 7.50 -2.32
C MET A 50 -0.49 7.37 -0.99
N THR A 51 -0.64 8.33 -0.08
CA THR A 51 -0.14 8.22 1.30
C THR A 51 -1.05 7.28 2.09
N PHE A 52 -2.00 7.83 2.83
CA PHE A 52 -3.14 7.13 3.37
C PHE A 52 -4.37 7.49 2.51
N PRO A 53 -5.17 6.53 2.04
CA PRO A 53 -5.25 5.13 2.49
C PRO A 53 -4.49 4.10 1.62
N LEU A 54 -3.90 4.45 0.48
CA LEU A 54 -3.33 3.45 -0.44
C LEU A 54 -2.16 2.65 0.15
N GLU A 55 -1.26 3.29 0.91
CA GLU A 55 -0.18 2.57 1.59
C GLU A 55 -0.73 1.51 2.55
N LEU A 56 -1.84 1.80 3.24
CA LEU A 56 -2.49 0.83 4.12
C LEU A 56 -2.98 -0.40 3.35
N ALA A 57 -3.44 -0.21 2.11
CA ALA A 57 -3.91 -1.31 1.28
C ALA A 57 -2.77 -2.28 0.96
N GLY A 58 -1.64 -1.78 0.46
CA GLY A 58 -0.46 -2.60 0.13
C GLY A 58 0.21 -3.17 1.38
N LEU A 59 0.60 -2.30 2.31
CA LEU A 59 1.36 -2.68 3.50
C LEU A 59 0.56 -3.52 4.50
N GLY A 60 -0.76 -3.30 4.59
CA GLY A 60 -1.62 -4.13 5.44
C GLY A 60 -1.78 -5.55 4.89
N LEU A 61 -1.94 -5.71 3.56
CA LEU A 61 -1.89 -7.03 2.93
C LEU A 61 -0.50 -7.66 3.10
N ASN A 62 0.58 -6.89 2.93
CA ASN A 62 1.93 -7.39 3.13
C ASN A 62 2.12 -7.96 4.55
N ASP A 63 1.75 -7.22 5.59
CA ASP A 63 1.85 -7.66 6.98
C ASP A 63 0.99 -8.91 7.28
N ILE A 64 -0.15 -9.09 6.59
CA ILE A 64 -1.00 -10.29 6.72
C ILE A 64 -0.29 -11.53 6.14
N TYR A 65 0.24 -11.41 4.93
CA TYR A 65 0.88 -12.55 4.26
C TYR A 65 2.29 -12.82 4.78
N ASP A 66 2.93 -11.86 5.45
CA ASP A 66 4.22 -11.99 6.13
C ASP A 66 4.07 -12.26 7.64
N TYR A 67 2.84 -12.42 8.15
CA TYR A 67 2.53 -12.59 9.58
C TYR A 67 3.42 -13.61 10.29
N LYS A 68 3.60 -14.80 9.71
CA LYS A 68 4.40 -15.88 10.35
C LYS A 68 5.88 -15.49 10.49
N SER A 69 6.47 -14.92 9.44
CA SER A 69 7.86 -14.45 9.47
C SER A 69 8.04 -13.22 10.37
N ASP A 70 7.05 -12.33 10.39
CA ASP A 70 7.07 -11.10 11.19
C ASP A 70 7.01 -11.36 12.70
N LEU A 71 6.36 -12.44 13.13
CA LEU A 71 6.36 -12.84 14.54
C LEU A 71 7.76 -13.17 15.06
N ALA A 72 8.59 -13.78 14.20
CA ALA A 72 9.96 -14.16 14.54
C ALA A 72 10.97 -13.01 14.41
N ASN A 73 10.60 -11.91 13.73
CA ASN A 73 11.50 -10.80 13.48
C ASN A 73 11.57 -9.83 14.68
N PRO A 74 12.74 -9.66 15.33
CA PRO A 74 12.90 -8.73 16.45
C PRO A 74 12.71 -7.26 16.07
N ARG A 75 12.88 -6.91 14.78
CA ARG A 75 12.76 -5.53 14.27
C ARG A 75 11.30 -5.08 14.06
N LYS A 76 10.34 -6.02 14.10
CA LYS A 76 8.91 -5.72 14.01
C LYS A 76 8.35 -5.22 15.34
N GLY A 77 7.47 -4.22 15.31
CA GLY A 77 6.88 -3.57 16.48
C GLY A 77 7.27 -2.10 16.68
N GLY A 78 8.17 -1.57 15.83
CA GLY A 78 8.59 -0.17 15.81
C GLY A 78 8.27 0.49 14.45
N ILE A 79 9.29 1.08 13.82
CA ILE A 79 9.17 1.84 12.57
C ILE A 79 8.80 0.93 11.38
N GLN A 80 9.20 -0.35 11.42
CA GLN A 80 9.04 -1.31 10.30
C GLN A 80 7.64 -1.97 10.25
N GLY A 81 6.70 -1.51 11.08
CA GLY A 81 5.33 -2.03 11.15
C GLY A 81 5.01 -2.69 12.49
N TYR A 82 3.75 -3.07 12.67
CA TYR A 82 3.20 -3.53 13.94
C TYR A 82 3.13 -5.06 14.01
N LYS A 83 3.33 -5.66 15.19
CA LYS A 83 3.11 -7.10 15.38
C LYS A 83 1.61 -7.40 15.42
N LEU A 84 1.07 -7.91 14.33
CA LEU A 84 -0.35 -8.29 14.26
C LEU A 84 -0.69 -9.39 15.26
N SER A 85 -1.93 -9.41 15.72
CA SER A 85 -2.52 -10.57 16.41
C SER A 85 -3.44 -11.36 15.47
N LYS A 86 -3.64 -12.66 15.73
CA LYS A 86 -4.54 -13.50 14.89
C LYS A 86 -5.95 -12.92 14.68
N PRO A 87 -6.64 -12.37 15.72
CA PRO A 87 -7.97 -11.78 15.55
C PRO A 87 -7.99 -10.55 14.62
N GLU A 88 -6.88 -9.85 14.51
CA GLU A 88 -6.75 -8.63 13.70
C GLU A 88 -6.58 -8.90 12.22
N ILE A 89 -6.03 -10.07 11.84
CA ILE A 89 -5.77 -10.44 10.44
C ILE A 89 -7.04 -10.33 9.59
N LYS A 90 -8.16 -10.90 10.04
CA LYS A 90 -9.42 -10.88 9.29
C LYS A 90 -9.94 -9.45 9.10
N LYS A 91 -9.87 -8.63 10.14
CA LYS A 91 -10.33 -7.23 10.11
C LYS A 91 -9.42 -6.37 9.23
N LEU A 92 -8.11 -6.50 9.39
CA LEU A 92 -7.13 -5.77 8.60
C LEU A 92 -7.25 -6.14 7.12
N LYS A 93 -7.50 -7.41 6.78
CA LYS A 93 -7.69 -7.82 5.38
C LYS A 93 -8.82 -7.05 4.71
N ILE A 94 -9.98 -6.96 5.38
CA ILE A 94 -11.13 -6.20 4.86
C ILE A 94 -10.77 -4.72 4.75
N ILE A 95 -10.18 -4.14 5.80
CA ILE A 95 -9.80 -2.73 5.82
C ILE A 95 -8.78 -2.40 4.72
N SER A 96 -7.79 -3.25 4.47
CA SER A 96 -6.79 -3.05 3.41
C SER A 96 -7.43 -3.08 2.01
N TYR A 97 -8.40 -3.95 1.74
CA TYR A 97 -9.11 -3.88 0.46
C TYR A 97 -9.97 -2.63 0.34
N LEU A 98 -10.68 -2.25 1.40
CA LEU A 98 -11.49 -1.02 1.41
C LEU A 98 -10.62 0.24 1.31
N ALA A 99 -9.41 0.21 1.85
CA ALA A 99 -8.46 1.31 1.82
C ALA A 99 -7.99 1.65 0.40
N ALA A 100 -8.02 0.71 -0.55
CA ALA A 100 -7.71 1.01 -1.94
C ALA A 100 -8.82 1.80 -2.66
N ILE A 101 -10.08 1.63 -2.23
CA ILE A 101 -11.27 2.13 -2.94
C ILE A 101 -11.21 3.65 -3.19
N PRO A 102 -10.90 4.50 -2.20
CA PRO A 102 -10.89 5.95 -2.42
C PRO A 102 -9.94 6.38 -3.54
N THR A 103 -8.74 5.81 -3.60
CA THR A 103 -7.77 6.10 -4.66
C THR A 103 -8.32 5.69 -6.03
N TYR A 104 -8.85 4.47 -6.16
CA TYR A 104 -9.42 4.01 -7.42
C TYR A 104 -10.63 4.84 -7.86
N LEU A 105 -11.47 5.28 -6.93
CA LEU A 105 -12.59 6.18 -7.25
C LEU A 105 -12.09 7.53 -7.77
N ILE A 106 -11.10 8.16 -7.13
CA ILE A 106 -10.52 9.42 -7.59
C ILE A 106 -9.93 9.24 -9.01
N VAL A 107 -9.21 8.14 -9.24
CA VAL A 107 -8.61 7.82 -10.55
C VAL A 107 -9.69 7.64 -11.63
N LEU A 108 -10.79 6.94 -11.32
CA LEU A 108 -11.91 6.77 -12.25
C LEU A 108 -12.58 8.12 -12.59
N LEU A 109 -12.73 9.00 -11.60
CA LEU A 109 -13.31 10.33 -11.79
C LEU A 109 -12.47 11.25 -12.69
N THR A 110 -11.19 10.93 -12.92
CA THR A 110 -10.38 11.69 -13.90
C THR A 110 -10.87 11.50 -15.34
N GLY A 111 -11.57 10.40 -15.65
CA GLY A 111 -11.97 10.02 -17.00
C GLY A 111 -10.80 9.69 -17.95
N LYS A 112 -9.55 9.72 -17.46
CA LYS A 112 -8.35 9.51 -18.27
C LYS A 112 -7.98 8.03 -18.26
N ILE A 113 -8.16 7.36 -19.41
CA ILE A 113 -7.90 5.92 -19.54
C ILE A 113 -6.47 5.54 -19.16
N GLN A 114 -5.49 6.42 -19.43
CA GLN A 114 -4.10 6.20 -19.08
C GLN A 114 -3.92 6.06 -17.56
N PHE A 115 -4.50 6.96 -16.75
CA PHE A 115 -4.42 6.87 -15.29
C PHE A 115 -5.13 5.62 -14.75
N ILE A 116 -6.29 5.30 -15.32
CA ILE A 116 -7.06 4.11 -14.91
C ILE A 116 -6.25 2.85 -15.16
N LEU A 117 -5.68 2.69 -16.36
CA LEU A 117 -4.89 1.51 -16.71
C LEU A 117 -3.60 1.44 -15.89
N THR A 118 -2.87 2.55 -15.73
CA THR A 118 -1.64 2.59 -14.93
C THR A 118 -1.90 2.19 -13.48
N MET A 119 -2.94 2.75 -12.84
CA MET A 119 -3.27 2.41 -11.45
C MET A 119 -3.83 1.00 -11.30
N PHE A 120 -4.58 0.50 -12.28
CA PHE A 120 -5.02 -0.89 -12.29
C PHE A 120 -3.83 -1.86 -12.37
N LEU A 121 -2.90 -1.63 -13.32
CA LEU A 121 -1.70 -2.46 -13.47
C LEU A 121 -0.82 -2.39 -12.22
N PHE A 122 -0.61 -1.20 -11.66
CA PHE A 122 0.13 -1.02 -10.42
C PHE A 122 -0.47 -1.85 -9.26
N GLY A 123 -1.78 -1.77 -9.05
CA GLY A 123 -2.45 -2.55 -8.00
C GLY A 123 -2.43 -4.05 -8.27
N LEU A 124 -2.57 -4.46 -9.53
CA LEU A 124 -2.49 -5.86 -9.93
C LEU A 124 -1.09 -6.43 -9.65
N ILE A 125 -0.02 -5.74 -10.08
CA ILE A 125 1.36 -6.17 -9.83
C ILE A 125 1.65 -6.19 -8.32
N SER A 126 1.23 -5.17 -7.58
CA SER A 126 1.35 -5.12 -6.12
C SER A 126 0.64 -6.30 -5.43
N TYR A 127 -0.56 -6.64 -5.90
CA TYR A 127 -1.29 -7.79 -5.39
C TYR A 127 -0.57 -9.11 -5.69
N LEU A 128 -0.12 -9.31 -6.93
CA LEU A 128 0.63 -10.51 -7.35
C LEU A 128 1.97 -10.64 -6.61
N TYR A 129 2.61 -9.52 -6.30
CA TYR A 129 3.84 -9.46 -5.52
C TYR A 129 3.65 -10.03 -4.10
N ILE A 130 2.54 -9.64 -3.45
CA ILE A 130 2.29 -9.90 -2.03
C ILE A 130 1.55 -11.24 -1.79
N VAL A 131 0.54 -11.54 -2.61
CA VAL A 131 -0.52 -12.51 -2.29
C VAL A 131 -0.30 -13.87 -2.99
N PRO A 132 -0.42 -15.01 -2.28
CA PRO A 132 -0.43 -16.35 -2.89
C PRO A 132 -1.59 -16.56 -3.86
N PRO A 133 -1.45 -17.41 -4.90
CA PRO A 133 -0.34 -18.33 -5.14
C PRO A 133 0.87 -17.70 -5.86
N PHE A 134 0.71 -16.51 -6.42
CA PHE A 134 1.76 -15.89 -7.21
C PHE A 134 2.94 -15.44 -6.35
N ARG A 135 2.66 -14.65 -5.29
CA ARG A 135 3.62 -14.14 -4.30
C ARG A 135 5.03 -14.01 -4.90
N LEU A 136 5.17 -13.06 -5.81
CA LEU A 136 6.40 -12.88 -6.59
C LEU A 136 7.60 -12.53 -5.69
N LYS A 137 7.33 -11.90 -4.54
CA LYS A 137 8.31 -11.67 -3.48
C LYS A 137 9.03 -12.96 -3.09
N GLY A 138 10.36 -12.93 -3.11
CA GLY A 138 11.22 -14.07 -2.80
C GLY A 138 11.45 -15.07 -3.94
N LYS A 139 10.86 -14.86 -5.14
CA LYS A 139 11.22 -15.62 -6.34
C LYS A 139 12.36 -14.91 -7.08
N PRO A 140 13.52 -15.55 -7.30
CA PRO A 140 14.64 -14.93 -8.03
C PRO A 140 14.19 -14.35 -9.38
N ILE A 141 14.78 -13.22 -9.79
CA ILE A 141 14.43 -12.43 -10.99
C ILE A 141 13.05 -11.76 -10.92
N LEU A 142 11.98 -12.50 -10.61
CA LEU A 142 10.63 -11.94 -10.48
C LEU A 142 10.55 -10.92 -9.35
N ASP A 143 11.19 -11.19 -8.21
CA ASP A 143 11.29 -10.25 -7.08
C ASP A 143 12.08 -9.00 -7.47
N LEU A 144 13.11 -9.12 -8.33
CA LEU A 144 13.87 -7.96 -8.81
C LEU A 144 13.01 -7.08 -9.74
N VAL A 145 12.33 -7.69 -10.71
CA VAL A 145 11.50 -6.98 -11.70
C VAL A 145 10.27 -6.35 -11.05
N SER A 146 9.55 -7.12 -10.23
CA SER A 146 8.34 -6.63 -9.56
C SER A 146 8.65 -5.75 -8.35
N GLY A 147 9.74 -6.01 -7.63
CA GLY A 147 10.24 -5.14 -6.56
C GLY A 147 10.61 -3.76 -7.09
N GLY A 148 11.24 -3.65 -8.27
CA GLY A 148 11.48 -2.34 -8.88
C GLY A 148 10.21 -1.57 -9.27
N LEU A 149 9.05 -2.23 -9.37
CA LEU A 149 7.77 -1.62 -9.74
C LEU A 149 6.85 -1.36 -8.52
N VAL A 150 7.08 -2.07 -7.41
CA VAL A 150 6.22 -2.09 -6.20
C VAL A 150 6.95 -1.55 -4.96
N LEU A 151 8.29 -1.61 -4.95
CA LEU A 151 9.21 -1.09 -3.93
C LEU A 151 10.18 -0.05 -4.52
N ILE A 152 9.84 0.47 -5.71
CA ILE A 152 9.71 1.91 -5.76
C ILE A 152 8.50 2.20 -4.87
#